data_AF-A0A061ETQ9-F1
#
_entry.id   AF-A0A061ETQ9-F1
#
_cell.length_a   1.000
_cell.length_b   1.000
_cell.length_c   1.000
_cell.angle_alpha   90.00
_cell.angle_beta   90.00
_cell.angle_gamma   90.00
#
_symmetry.space_group_name_H-M   'P 1'
#
loop_
_entity.id
_entity.type
_entity.pdbx_description
1 polymer ?
#
loop_
_entity_poly.entity_id
_entity_poly.type
_entity_poly.pdbx_seq_one_letter_code
_entity_poly.pdbx_strand_id
1 'polypeptide(L)'
;MGRLNMYLRPIEGISIAVDLEEMKISQYTDRFVVPMPKAEGTEYRASMVTPPFGPRLNGAPASQPGKTGLKIDGNTVRWANWRFHLGFDVRAGAVIFLASIYDSEKRKYRQVMYRGFISELFIPYQDTTEEWYQLTYFDCGEFGCGLLAVSLEPLNDCPANAVFFDGYYAGQDVKPVKVEDAMCIFERHPGDITWRHTEAEIPNVEIREVRPEVSLVVRMFTTVGNYDYVFDWEFKPSGSIKLGVGLTGVLEVKAVPYTHTDQIKEQVYGTLVSDNTIGVHHDHFITLS
;
A
#
# COMPACT_ATOMS: atom_id res chain seq x y z
N MET A 1 26.87 0.27 15.81
CA MET A 1 25.45 0.67 15.87
C MET A 1 24.74 -0.09 14.78
N GLY A 2 23.87 -1.04 15.14
CA GLY A 2 23.26 -1.98 14.20
C GLY A 2 22.35 -1.29 13.20
N ARG A 3 22.54 -1.59 11.91
CA ARG A 3 21.65 -1.15 10.83
C ARG A 3 20.44 -2.09 10.84
N LEU A 4 19.23 -1.52 10.92
CA LEU A 4 18.00 -2.23 11.30
C LEU A 4 17.27 -2.91 10.13
N ASN A 5 17.80 -2.85 8.91
CA ASN A 5 17.17 -3.50 7.77
C ASN A 5 17.44 -5.02 7.80
N MET A 6 16.69 -5.72 8.64
CA MET A 6 16.87 -7.15 8.92
C MET A 6 16.46 -8.05 7.75
N TYR A 7 15.44 -7.66 6.97
CA TYR A 7 14.98 -8.43 5.82
C TYR A 7 16.06 -8.55 4.73
N LEU A 8 17.00 -7.60 4.66
CA LEU A 8 18.15 -7.69 3.75
C LEU A 8 19.35 -8.45 4.33
N ARG A 9 19.22 -9.05 5.52
CA ARG A 9 20.32 -9.75 6.21
C ARG A 9 19.85 -11.10 6.78
N PRO A 10 19.27 -11.99 5.95
CA PRO A 10 18.78 -13.28 6.40
C PRO A 10 19.93 -14.18 6.85
N ILE A 11 19.62 -15.08 7.78
CA ILE A 11 20.42 -16.27 8.08
C ILE A 11 19.75 -17.43 7.36
N GLU A 12 20.35 -17.87 6.26
CA GLU A 12 19.81 -18.92 5.41
C GLU A 12 20.31 -20.30 5.84
N GLY A 13 19.54 -21.35 5.53
CA GLY A 13 19.90 -22.74 5.79
C GLY A 13 19.43 -23.28 7.13
N ILE A 14 18.75 -22.47 7.94
CA ILE A 14 18.14 -22.90 9.21
C ILE A 14 16.62 -22.79 9.10
N SER A 15 15.92 -23.88 9.40
CA SER A 15 14.46 -23.95 9.47
C SER A 15 14.02 -24.29 10.89
N ILE A 16 13.06 -23.54 11.41
CA ILE A 16 12.51 -23.71 12.76
C ILE A 16 10.99 -23.71 12.67
N ALA A 17 10.37 -24.81 13.08
CA ALA A 17 8.93 -24.89 13.25
C ALA A 17 8.57 -24.72 14.73
N VAL A 18 7.60 -23.84 15.02
CA VAL A 18 7.13 -23.56 16.37
C VAL A 18 5.64 -23.92 16.45
N ASP A 19 5.29 -24.72 17.44
CA ASP A 19 3.91 -24.94 17.83
C ASP A 19 3.45 -23.74 18.67
N LEU A 20 2.47 -22.98 18.18
CA LEU A 20 1.99 -21.76 18.83
C LEU A 20 1.02 -22.01 19.99
N GLU A 21 0.43 -23.21 20.10
CA GLU A 21 -0.42 -23.58 21.24
C GLU A 21 0.47 -23.98 22.42
N GLU A 22 1.46 -24.82 22.15
CA GLU A 22 2.40 -25.32 23.14
C GLU A 22 3.57 -24.34 23.40
N MET A 23 3.70 -23.31 22.57
CA MET A 23 4.78 -22.31 22.60
C MET A 23 6.18 -22.94 22.64
N LYS A 24 6.41 -23.97 21.80
CA LYS A 24 7.68 -24.73 21.77
C LYS A 24 8.15 -25.02 20.34
N ILE A 25 9.47 -25.15 20.18
CA ILE A 25 10.08 -25.63 18.93
C ILE A 25 9.68 -27.09 18.74
N SER A 26 8.99 -27.38 17.63
CA SER A 26 8.55 -28.72 17.26
C SER A 26 9.52 -29.40 16.30
N GLN A 27 10.18 -28.61 15.44
CA GLN A 27 11.20 -29.08 14.50
C GLN A 27 12.32 -28.04 14.35
N TYR A 28 13.55 -28.52 14.19
CA TYR A 28 14.74 -27.70 13.94
C TYR A 28 15.63 -28.42 12.95
N THR A 29 16.01 -27.72 11.88
CA THR A 29 16.92 -28.22 10.86
C THR A 29 17.95 -27.15 10.54
N ASP A 30 19.23 -27.52 10.55
CA ASP A 30 20.36 -26.68 10.14
C ASP A 30 21.09 -27.42 9.00
N ARG A 31 20.92 -26.92 7.77
CA ARG A 31 21.27 -27.64 6.53
C ARG A 31 22.60 -27.18 5.96
N PHE A 32 22.86 -25.87 5.97
CA PHE A 32 24.05 -25.29 5.39
C PHE A 32 24.35 -23.91 5.96
N VAL A 33 25.57 -23.44 5.72
CA VAL A 33 26.02 -22.11 6.10
C VAL A 33 26.40 -21.33 4.84
N VAL A 34 25.85 -20.14 4.70
CA VAL A 34 26.21 -19.17 3.67
C VAL A 34 26.57 -17.81 4.30
N PRO A 35 27.35 -16.97 3.61
CA PRO A 35 27.64 -15.63 4.09
C PRO A 35 26.35 -14.82 4.23
N MET A 36 26.09 -14.31 5.44
CA MET A 36 25.03 -13.33 5.65
C MET A 36 25.38 -12.03 4.90
N PRO A 37 24.43 -11.41 4.17
CA PRO A 37 24.65 -10.14 3.50
C PRO A 37 25.20 -9.05 4.42
N LYS A 38 26.03 -8.20 3.81
CA LYS A 38 26.61 -7.02 4.45
C LYS A 38 25.53 -6.01 4.83
N ALA A 39 25.79 -5.24 5.89
CA ALA A 39 24.87 -4.20 6.35
C ALA A 39 25.10 -2.87 5.59
N GLU A 40 26.25 -2.76 4.94
CA GLU A 40 26.63 -1.60 4.15
C GLU A 40 25.60 -1.33 3.04
N GLY A 41 25.10 -0.09 2.95
CA GLY A 41 24.15 0.32 1.91
C GLY A 41 22.68 -0.02 2.16
N THR A 42 22.30 -0.64 3.29
CA THR A 42 20.91 -1.09 3.53
C THR A 42 20.04 -0.15 4.38
N GLU A 43 20.61 0.93 4.93
CA GLU A 43 19.91 1.87 5.81
C GLU A 43 19.10 2.88 5.00
N TYR A 44 17.82 3.02 5.34
CA TYR A 44 16.86 3.87 4.61
C TYR A 44 16.48 5.13 5.40
N ARG A 45 16.76 5.19 6.70
CA ARG A 45 16.40 6.36 7.51
C ARG A 45 17.34 7.51 7.21
N ALA A 46 16.78 8.64 6.75
CA ALA A 46 17.54 9.83 6.41
C ALA A 46 18.44 10.33 7.54
N SER A 47 18.04 10.14 8.81
CA SER A 47 18.84 10.51 9.99
C SER A 47 20.11 9.66 10.18
N MET A 48 20.19 8.51 9.51
CA MET A 48 21.28 7.53 9.65
C MET A 48 22.14 7.40 8.40
N VAL A 49 21.72 8.01 7.29
CA VAL A 49 22.46 8.05 6.03
C VAL A 49 23.32 9.32 5.99
N THR A 50 24.53 9.21 5.46
CA THR A 50 25.43 10.36 5.31
C THR A 50 25.34 10.96 3.90
N PRO A 51 25.60 12.27 3.72
CA PRO A 51 25.66 12.92 2.41
C PRO A 51 26.60 12.21 1.42
N PRO A 52 26.42 12.43 0.10
CA PRO A 52 25.52 13.41 -0.52
C PRO A 52 24.07 12.94 -0.62
N PHE A 53 23.12 13.85 -0.37
CA PHE A 53 21.70 13.66 -0.67
C PHE A 53 21.34 14.37 -1.98
N GLY A 54 20.49 13.77 -2.81
CA GLY A 54 19.98 14.43 -4.01
C GLY A 54 19.10 13.55 -4.89
N PRO A 55 18.45 14.16 -5.91
CA PRO A 55 18.44 15.59 -6.22
C PRO A 55 17.62 16.41 -5.20
N ARG A 56 17.95 17.71 -5.02
CA ARG A 56 17.14 18.61 -4.19
C ARG A 56 15.79 18.86 -4.87
N LEU A 57 14.71 18.57 -4.17
CA LEU A 57 13.36 18.89 -4.62
C LEU A 57 12.95 20.27 -4.08
N ASN A 58 12.29 21.08 -4.90
CA ASN A 58 11.68 22.33 -4.46
C ASN A 58 10.37 21.97 -3.76
N GLY A 59 10.35 22.07 -2.42
CA GLY A 59 9.12 21.88 -1.65
C GLY A 59 8.15 23.02 -1.94
N ALA A 60 7.06 22.73 -2.65
CA ALA A 60 5.92 23.63 -2.75
C ALA A 60 4.71 22.89 -2.15
N PRO A 61 4.39 23.08 -0.86
CA PRO A 61 3.14 22.55 -0.34
C PRO A 61 2.01 23.25 -1.09
N ALA A 62 1.15 22.48 -1.75
CA ALA A 62 -0.08 23.01 -2.31
C ALA A 62 -0.97 23.46 -1.13
N SER A 63 -0.95 24.75 -0.79
CA SER A 63 -1.92 25.29 0.17
C SER A 63 -3.28 25.27 -0.49
N GLN A 64 -4.28 24.62 0.11
CA GLN A 64 -5.66 24.79 -0.34
C GLN A 64 -6.16 26.19 0.06
N PRO A 65 -6.54 27.08 -0.88
CA PRO A 65 -7.06 28.40 -0.53
C PRO A 65 -8.55 28.42 -0.18
N GLY A 66 -9.22 27.27 -0.04
CA GLY A 66 -10.68 27.22 0.08
C GLY A 66 -11.23 26.04 0.87
N LYS A 67 -12.51 26.15 1.27
CA LYS A 67 -13.27 25.06 1.90
C LYS A 67 -13.38 23.88 0.91
N THR A 68 -13.03 22.67 1.36
CA THR A 68 -13.22 21.44 0.58
C THR A 68 -14.71 21.21 0.29
N GLY A 69 -15.02 20.55 -0.83
CA GLY A 69 -16.38 20.08 -1.12
C GLY A 69 -16.78 18.86 -0.27
N LEU A 70 -15.83 18.34 0.52
CA LEU A 70 -15.95 17.17 1.37
C LEU A 70 -16.74 17.50 2.64
N LYS A 71 -17.79 16.72 2.90
CA LYS A 71 -18.55 16.75 4.14
C LYS A 71 -18.56 15.34 4.73
N ILE A 72 -18.18 15.25 6.00
CA ILE A 72 -18.12 14.00 6.75
C ILE A 72 -19.07 14.13 7.96
N ASP A 73 -19.95 13.14 8.12
CA ASP A 73 -20.91 13.03 9.22
C ASP A 73 -20.80 11.62 9.82
N GLY A 74 -20.06 11.51 10.93
CA GLY A 74 -19.52 10.24 11.41
C GLY A 74 -18.66 9.58 10.32
N ASN A 75 -19.08 8.41 9.86
CA ASN A 75 -18.42 7.66 8.78
C ASN A 75 -19.10 7.87 7.41
N THR A 76 -20.14 8.71 7.33
CA THR A 76 -20.80 9.04 6.05
C THR A 76 -20.05 10.15 5.34
N VAL A 77 -19.56 9.84 4.14
CA VAL A 77 -18.85 10.76 3.28
C VAL A 77 -19.79 11.30 2.20
N ARG A 78 -19.81 12.61 2.03
CA ARG A 78 -20.51 13.31 0.94
C ARG A 78 -19.53 14.24 0.24
N TRP A 79 -19.38 14.06 -1.06
CA TRP A 79 -18.46 14.86 -1.86
C TRP A 79 -18.94 14.93 -3.30
N ALA A 80 -18.94 16.13 -3.89
CA ALA A 80 -19.51 16.38 -5.20
C ALA A 80 -20.92 15.76 -5.34
N ASN A 81 -21.08 14.78 -6.23
CA ASN A 81 -22.30 14.00 -6.45
C ASN A 81 -22.26 12.62 -5.77
N TRP A 82 -21.21 12.27 -5.02
CA TRP A 82 -21.08 11.00 -4.32
C TRP A 82 -21.54 11.04 -2.87
N ARG A 83 -22.09 9.91 -2.43
CA ARG A 83 -22.35 9.57 -1.04
C ARG A 83 -21.95 8.13 -0.77
N PHE A 84 -21.19 7.87 0.28
CA PHE A 84 -20.83 6.51 0.73
C PHE A 84 -20.56 6.50 2.24
N HIS A 85 -20.34 5.32 2.80
CA HIS A 85 -19.93 5.12 4.19
C HIS A 85 -18.56 4.44 4.23
N LEU A 86 -17.61 5.01 4.97
CA LEU A 86 -16.28 4.43 5.17
C LEU A 86 -16.28 3.56 6.42
N GLY A 87 -16.10 2.26 6.26
CA GLY A 87 -15.91 1.31 7.34
C GLY A 87 -14.45 0.91 7.50
N PHE A 88 -14.16 0.29 8.64
CA PHE A 88 -12.89 -0.36 8.95
C PHE A 88 -13.16 -1.76 9.49
N ASP A 89 -12.39 -2.73 9.02
CA ASP A 89 -12.46 -4.13 9.44
C ASP A 89 -11.04 -4.62 9.75
N VAL A 90 -10.87 -5.40 10.81
CA VAL A 90 -9.53 -5.87 11.24
C VAL A 90 -8.87 -6.79 10.20
N ARG A 91 -9.67 -7.52 9.40
CA ARG A 91 -9.15 -8.41 8.37
C ARG A 91 -8.94 -7.67 7.05
N ALA A 92 -9.93 -6.90 6.61
CA ALA A 92 -9.93 -6.27 5.29
C ALA A 92 -9.32 -4.85 5.26
N GLY A 93 -9.26 -4.16 6.39
CA GLY A 93 -8.91 -2.75 6.47
C GLY A 93 -10.06 -1.84 6.03
N ALA A 94 -9.79 -0.88 5.14
CA ALA A 94 -10.77 0.08 4.64
C ALA A 94 -11.86 -0.60 3.79
N VAL A 95 -13.13 -0.34 4.12
CA VAL A 95 -14.29 -0.88 3.40
C VAL A 95 -15.22 0.26 2.97
N ILE A 96 -15.54 0.33 1.68
CA ILE A 96 -16.51 1.28 1.15
C ILE A 96 -17.89 0.65 1.16
N PHE A 97 -18.88 1.30 1.77
CA PHE A 97 -20.27 0.87 1.78
C PHE A 97 -21.21 1.87 1.12
N LEU A 98 -22.27 1.35 0.49
CA LEU A 98 -23.41 2.11 -0.04
C LEU A 98 -23.04 3.26 -0.98
N ALA A 99 -21.98 3.08 -1.78
CA ALA A 99 -21.53 4.10 -2.72
C ALA A 99 -22.61 4.39 -3.76
N SER A 100 -23.09 5.63 -3.73
CA SER A 100 -24.21 6.11 -4.52
C SER A 100 -23.89 7.46 -5.13
N ILE A 101 -24.25 7.63 -6.40
CA ILE A 101 -24.06 8.87 -7.13
C ILE A 101 -25.40 9.58 -7.36
N TYR A 102 -25.42 10.91 -7.21
CA TYR A 102 -26.59 11.74 -7.44
C TYR A 102 -26.76 12.01 -8.94
N ASP A 103 -27.87 11.53 -9.48
CA ASP A 103 -28.29 11.73 -10.87
C ASP A 103 -29.15 13.00 -10.91
N SER A 104 -28.61 14.09 -11.48
CA SER A 104 -29.26 15.41 -11.50
C SER A 104 -30.50 15.44 -12.39
N GLU A 105 -30.52 14.65 -13.47
CA GLU A 105 -31.68 14.52 -14.36
C GLU A 105 -32.83 13.79 -13.65
N LYS A 106 -32.53 12.70 -12.94
CA LYS A 106 -33.53 11.91 -12.20
C LYS A 106 -33.81 12.44 -10.79
N ARG A 107 -33.07 13.44 -10.34
CA ARG A 107 -33.16 14.06 -8.99
C ARG A 107 -33.13 13.03 -7.85
N LYS A 108 -32.27 12.01 -7.97
CA LYS A 108 -32.13 10.96 -6.96
C LYS A 108 -30.74 10.36 -6.91
N TYR A 109 -30.37 9.83 -5.76
CA TYR A 109 -29.19 8.96 -5.64
C TYR A 109 -29.45 7.60 -6.28
N ARG A 110 -28.46 7.09 -6.99
CA ARG A 110 -28.44 5.75 -7.60
C ARG A 110 -27.26 5.00 -7.03
N GLN A 111 -27.52 3.85 -6.42
CA GLN A 111 -26.48 3.00 -5.86
C GLN A 111 -25.63 2.40 -6.99
N VAL A 112 -24.32 2.45 -6.83
CA VAL A 112 -23.33 1.90 -7.76
C VAL A 112 -22.66 0.67 -7.14
N MET A 113 -22.25 0.76 -5.87
CA MET A 113 -21.56 -0.32 -5.17
C MET A 113 -22.11 -0.45 -3.74
N TYR A 114 -22.58 -1.64 -3.37
CA TYR A 114 -23.11 -1.88 -2.02
C TYR A 114 -22.00 -1.98 -0.98
N ARG A 115 -20.94 -2.72 -1.32
CA ARG A 115 -19.76 -2.95 -0.50
C ARG A 115 -18.57 -3.15 -1.45
N GLY A 116 -17.42 -2.60 -1.11
CA GLY A 116 -16.16 -2.74 -1.85
C GLY A 116 -14.98 -2.79 -0.88
N PHE A 117 -14.13 -3.83 -0.97
CA PHE A 117 -12.93 -3.98 -0.15
C PHE A 117 -11.91 -4.96 -0.76
N ILE A 118 -10.66 -4.88 -0.31
CA ILE A 118 -9.64 -5.89 -0.60
C ILE A 118 -9.97 -7.13 0.22
N SER A 119 -10.29 -8.24 -0.46
CA SER A 119 -10.69 -9.48 0.22
C SER A 119 -9.49 -10.30 0.66
N GLU A 120 -8.46 -10.36 -0.18
CA GLU A 120 -7.27 -11.17 0.07
C GLU A 120 -6.09 -10.72 -0.79
N LEU A 121 -4.88 -10.90 -0.26
CA LEU A 121 -3.65 -10.88 -1.04
C LEU A 121 -3.01 -12.26 -1.00
N PHE A 122 -2.44 -12.71 -2.12
CA PHE A 122 -1.70 -13.96 -2.21
C PHE A 122 -0.30 -13.70 -2.77
N ILE A 123 0.73 -14.03 -1.99
CA ILE A 123 2.14 -13.73 -2.27
C ILE A 123 2.93 -15.05 -2.37
N PRO A 124 2.84 -15.77 -3.50
CA PRO A 124 3.60 -17.01 -3.69
C PRO A 124 5.06 -16.71 -4.08
N TYR A 125 6.01 -17.20 -3.28
CA TYR A 125 7.41 -17.26 -3.68
C TYR A 125 7.66 -18.46 -4.60
N GLN A 126 8.59 -18.29 -5.54
CA GLN A 126 8.84 -19.26 -6.61
C GLN A 126 10.10 -20.12 -6.38
N ASP A 127 10.70 -20.02 -5.20
CA ASP A 127 11.83 -20.88 -4.81
C ASP A 127 11.31 -22.20 -4.22
N THR A 128 11.69 -23.30 -4.87
CA THR A 128 11.23 -24.65 -4.54
C THR A 128 12.12 -25.38 -3.52
N THR A 129 13.14 -24.70 -2.99
CA THR A 129 14.02 -25.24 -1.95
C THR A 129 13.32 -25.30 -0.59
N GLU A 130 13.86 -26.12 0.33
CA GLU A 130 13.25 -26.38 1.65
C GLU A 130 13.08 -25.10 2.49
N GLU A 131 13.90 -24.07 2.29
CA GLU A 131 13.79 -22.79 2.99
C GLU A 131 12.58 -21.96 2.53
N TRP A 132 12.13 -22.12 1.28
CA TRP A 132 11.20 -21.19 0.64
C TRP A 132 9.89 -21.80 0.16
N TYR A 133 9.83 -23.12 -0.08
CA TYR A 133 8.68 -23.75 -0.76
C TYR A 133 7.32 -23.52 -0.07
N GLN A 134 7.33 -23.24 1.23
CA GLN A 134 6.15 -23.00 2.06
C GLN A 134 5.72 -21.52 2.10
N LEU A 135 6.55 -20.60 1.59
CA LEU A 135 6.31 -19.16 1.67
C LEU A 135 5.34 -18.74 0.57
N THR A 136 4.04 -18.80 0.91
CA THR A 136 2.96 -18.37 0.03
C THR A 136 1.89 -17.63 0.83
N TYR A 137 2.21 -16.42 1.29
CA TYR A 137 1.39 -15.70 2.27
C TYR A 137 -0.01 -15.36 1.76
N PHE A 138 -0.98 -15.42 2.67
CA PHE A 138 -2.32 -14.87 2.49
C PHE A 138 -2.51 -13.68 3.44
N ASP A 139 -2.01 -12.51 3.06
CA ASP A 139 -1.77 -11.42 4.01
C ASP A 139 -3.01 -11.03 4.84
N CYS A 140 -4.16 -10.85 4.19
CA CYS A 140 -5.37 -10.45 4.92
C CYS A 140 -5.96 -11.63 5.70
N GLY A 141 -5.85 -12.87 5.19
CA GLY A 141 -6.36 -14.07 5.85
C GLY A 141 -5.55 -14.53 7.05
N GLU A 142 -4.22 -14.49 6.96
CA GLU A 142 -3.28 -15.02 7.95
C GLU A 142 -2.91 -13.96 8.99
N PHE A 143 -2.69 -12.71 8.57
CA PHE A 143 -2.21 -11.65 9.46
C PHE A 143 -3.23 -10.53 9.69
N GLY A 144 -4.11 -10.27 8.72
CA GLY A 144 -5.15 -9.24 8.80
C GLY A 144 -4.65 -7.88 8.32
N CYS A 145 -5.18 -7.44 7.18
CA CYS A 145 -4.74 -6.19 6.56
C CYS A 145 -5.13 -4.95 7.35
N GLY A 146 -6.26 -4.99 8.06
CA GLY A 146 -6.65 -3.93 9.00
C GLY A 146 -5.87 -3.97 10.30
N LEU A 147 -5.52 -5.17 10.79
CA LEU A 147 -4.68 -5.36 11.97
C LEU A 147 -3.29 -4.75 11.76
N LEU A 148 -2.77 -4.92 10.55
CA LEU A 148 -1.48 -4.41 10.08
C LEU A 148 -1.57 -3.04 9.38
N ALA A 149 -2.69 -2.34 9.52
CA ALA A 149 -2.79 -0.96 9.10
C ALA A 149 -1.83 -0.09 9.94
N VAL A 150 -1.10 0.80 9.28
CA VAL A 150 -0.13 1.69 9.94
C VAL A 150 -0.67 3.11 10.03
N SER A 151 -0.21 3.86 11.02
CA SER A 151 -0.52 5.29 11.15
C SER A 151 0.12 6.07 10.01
N LEU A 152 -0.71 6.80 9.27
CA LEU A 152 -0.29 7.55 8.09
C LEU A 152 0.42 8.85 8.49
N GLU A 153 1.57 9.13 7.89
CA GLU A 153 2.34 10.34 8.18
C GLU A 153 1.78 11.54 7.37
N PRO A 154 1.27 12.60 8.04
CA PRO A 154 0.75 13.76 7.35
C PRO A 154 1.80 14.43 6.45
N LEU A 155 1.35 14.98 5.31
CA LEU A 155 2.16 15.62 4.27
C LEU A 155 3.10 14.69 3.47
N ASN A 156 3.31 13.46 3.93
CA ASN A 156 4.12 12.45 3.22
C ASN A 156 3.22 11.39 2.59
N ASP A 157 2.41 10.70 3.40
CA ASP A 157 1.48 9.66 2.92
C ASP A 157 0.17 10.26 2.43
N CYS A 158 -0.26 11.37 3.04
CA CYS A 158 -1.50 12.07 2.71
C CYS A 158 -1.25 13.59 2.58
N PRO A 159 -1.87 14.27 1.61
CA PRO A 159 -1.66 15.71 1.40
C PRO A 159 -2.25 16.57 2.51
N ALA A 160 -1.87 17.85 2.52
CA ALA A 160 -2.28 18.82 3.57
C ALA A 160 -3.80 19.00 3.74
N ASN A 161 -4.59 18.65 2.73
CA ASN A 161 -6.05 18.72 2.75
C ASN A 161 -6.74 17.40 3.16
N ALA A 162 -5.98 16.43 3.65
CA ALA A 162 -6.51 15.17 4.11
C ALA A 162 -7.25 15.29 5.44
N VAL A 163 -8.32 14.52 5.57
CA VAL A 163 -9.02 14.25 6.82
C VAL A 163 -8.73 12.80 7.21
N PHE A 164 -8.21 12.59 8.40
CA PHE A 164 -7.80 11.27 8.89
C PHE A 164 -8.91 10.59 9.69
N PHE A 165 -8.88 9.27 9.69
CA PHE A 165 -9.80 8.38 10.40
C PHE A 165 -8.98 7.32 11.14
N ASP A 166 -9.32 7.14 12.42
CA ASP A 166 -8.76 6.08 13.24
C ASP A 166 -9.37 4.72 12.88
N GLY A 167 -8.57 3.67 12.99
CA GLY A 167 -9.01 2.27 13.00
C GLY A 167 -9.15 1.76 14.43
N TYR A 168 -10.07 0.81 14.66
CA TYR A 168 -10.21 0.13 15.95
C TYR A 168 -10.40 -1.37 15.75
N TYR A 169 -9.75 -2.16 16.60
CA TYR A 169 -9.93 -3.61 16.64
C TYR A 169 -9.84 -4.12 18.09
N ALA A 170 -10.21 -5.39 18.32
CA ALA A 170 -10.08 -6.03 19.63
C ALA A 170 -8.70 -6.69 19.76
N GLY A 171 -7.92 -6.29 20.75
CA GLY A 171 -6.65 -6.92 21.08
C GLY A 171 -6.82 -8.34 21.63
N GLN A 172 -5.72 -9.08 21.76
CA GLN A 172 -5.75 -10.44 22.34
C GLN A 172 -6.24 -10.47 23.79
N ASP A 173 -6.10 -9.36 24.52
CA ASP A 173 -6.63 -9.15 25.87
C ASP A 173 -8.08 -8.63 25.87
N VAL A 174 -8.74 -8.61 24.71
CA VAL A 174 -10.12 -8.14 24.48
C VAL A 174 -10.29 -6.64 24.70
N LYS A 175 -9.21 -5.87 24.84
CA LYS A 175 -9.28 -4.41 24.92
C LYS A 175 -9.31 -3.79 23.52
N PRO A 176 -10.03 -2.67 23.34
CA PRO A 176 -9.99 -1.95 22.07
C PRO A 176 -8.58 -1.40 21.85
N VAL A 177 -8.00 -1.73 20.70
CA VAL A 177 -6.76 -1.15 20.20
C VAL A 177 -7.10 -0.13 19.14
N LYS A 178 -6.54 1.06 19.29
CA LYS A 178 -6.68 2.17 18.35
C LYS A 178 -5.47 2.19 17.42
N VAL A 179 -5.72 2.26 16.12
CA VAL A 179 -4.72 2.63 15.10
C VAL A 179 -4.99 4.07 14.72
N GLU A 180 -4.13 4.98 15.17
CA GLU A 180 -4.28 6.41 14.89
C GLU A 180 -4.05 6.67 13.41
N ASP A 181 -4.85 7.54 12.80
CA ASP A 181 -4.68 7.99 11.41
C ASP A 181 -4.54 6.82 10.40
N ALA A 182 -5.27 5.72 10.65
CA ALA A 182 -5.21 4.50 9.84
C ALA A 182 -5.65 4.69 8.39
N MET A 183 -6.55 5.65 8.14
CA MET A 183 -7.05 5.98 6.82
C MET A 183 -7.09 7.50 6.64
N CYS A 184 -6.98 7.98 5.41
CA CYS A 184 -7.17 9.39 5.11
C CYS A 184 -8.07 9.60 3.89
N ILE A 185 -8.82 10.69 3.87
CA ILE A 185 -9.66 11.12 2.75
C ILE A 185 -9.21 12.50 2.29
N PHE A 186 -8.92 12.65 1.00
CA PHE A 186 -8.51 13.94 0.44
C PHE A 186 -9.03 14.15 -0.98
N GLU A 187 -9.12 15.41 -1.38
CA GLU A 187 -9.33 15.76 -2.79
C GLU A 187 -7.98 15.80 -3.50
N ARG A 188 -7.86 15.08 -4.62
CA ARG A 188 -6.69 15.17 -5.51
C ARG A 188 -6.91 16.31 -6.50
N HIS A 189 -6.03 17.31 -6.42
CA HIS A 189 -5.95 18.49 -7.31
C HIS A 189 -4.53 18.54 -7.92
N PRO A 190 -4.30 19.22 -9.05
CA PRO A 190 -4.71 18.98 -10.43
C PRO A 190 -3.57 18.39 -11.31
N GLY A 191 -3.88 18.18 -12.60
CA GLY A 191 -2.98 17.75 -13.68
C GLY A 191 -3.76 17.06 -14.81
N ASP A 192 -4.83 16.36 -14.40
CA ASP A 192 -5.77 15.66 -15.27
C ASP A 192 -6.92 16.58 -15.73
N ILE A 193 -7.49 16.26 -16.90
CA ILE A 193 -8.58 17.01 -17.54
C ILE A 193 -9.82 16.12 -17.54
N THR A 194 -10.93 16.59 -16.97
CA THR A 194 -12.21 15.84 -17.02
C THR A 194 -12.69 15.74 -18.47
N TRP A 195 -12.75 16.88 -19.16
CA TRP A 195 -12.96 16.96 -20.60
C TRP A 195 -12.50 18.32 -21.11
N ARG A 196 -12.17 18.38 -22.40
CA ARG A 196 -11.85 19.62 -23.10
C ARG A 196 -12.26 19.56 -24.55
N HIS A 197 -12.55 20.71 -25.12
CA HIS A 197 -12.74 20.87 -26.55
C HIS A 197 -12.23 22.23 -27.01
N THR A 198 -11.72 22.29 -28.24
CA THR A 198 -11.32 23.52 -28.90
C THR A 198 -11.86 23.43 -30.32
N GLU A 199 -12.83 24.30 -30.62
CA GLU A 199 -13.42 24.39 -31.94
C GLU A 199 -12.65 25.47 -32.72
N ALA A 200 -12.09 25.07 -33.85
CA ALA A 200 -11.15 25.86 -34.63
C ALA A 200 -11.60 26.07 -36.08
N GLU A 201 -12.67 25.40 -36.52
CA GLU A 201 -13.14 25.47 -37.91
C GLU A 201 -14.07 26.66 -38.17
N ILE A 202 -14.57 27.32 -37.11
CA ILE A 202 -15.45 28.48 -37.22
C ILE A 202 -14.61 29.75 -37.42
N PRO A 203 -14.67 30.42 -38.59
CA PRO A 203 -13.85 31.60 -38.85
C PRO A 203 -14.17 32.73 -37.87
N ASN A 204 -13.14 33.37 -37.33
CA ASN A 204 -13.22 34.53 -36.44
C ASN A 204 -13.97 34.27 -35.11
N VAL A 205 -14.08 33.01 -34.65
CA VAL A 205 -14.65 32.68 -33.33
C VAL A 205 -13.66 31.81 -32.56
N GLU A 206 -13.28 32.25 -31.36
CA GLU A 206 -12.48 31.44 -30.43
C GLU A 206 -13.39 30.69 -29.48
N ILE A 207 -13.48 29.36 -29.64
CA ILE A 207 -14.26 28.50 -28.75
C ILE A 207 -13.31 27.50 -28.11
N ARG A 208 -13.10 27.64 -26.81
CA ARG A 208 -12.30 26.71 -26.01
C ARG A 208 -12.94 26.51 -24.66
N GLU A 209 -13.11 25.24 -24.30
CA GLU A 209 -13.65 24.83 -23.02
C GLU A 209 -12.77 23.74 -22.42
N VAL A 210 -12.41 23.91 -21.14
CA VAL A 210 -11.55 22.98 -20.38
C VAL A 210 -12.11 22.85 -18.98
N ARG A 211 -12.34 21.62 -18.53
CA ARG A 211 -12.76 21.32 -17.16
C ARG A 211 -11.69 20.52 -16.44
N PRO A 212 -11.14 21.02 -15.31
CA PRO A 212 -10.16 20.27 -14.55
C PRO A 212 -10.79 19.02 -13.94
N GLU A 213 -10.00 17.97 -13.74
CA GLU A 213 -10.42 16.82 -12.94
C GLU A 213 -10.05 17.05 -11.47
N VAL A 214 -11.04 16.82 -10.60
CA VAL A 214 -10.86 16.72 -9.15
C VAL A 214 -11.50 15.41 -8.75
N SER A 215 -10.76 14.57 -8.05
CA SER A 215 -11.23 13.28 -7.54
C SER A 215 -11.11 13.22 -6.02
N LEU A 216 -11.91 12.38 -5.39
CA LEU A 216 -11.80 12.09 -3.96
C LEU A 216 -11.08 10.76 -3.78
N VAL A 217 -10.03 10.74 -2.98
CA VAL A 217 -9.27 9.52 -2.67
C VAL A 217 -9.49 9.16 -1.21
N VAL A 218 -9.83 7.89 -0.95
CA VAL A 218 -9.72 7.25 0.36
C VAL A 218 -8.49 6.36 0.33
N ARG A 219 -7.55 6.59 1.23
CA ARG A 219 -6.25 5.89 1.28
C ARG A 219 -6.07 5.15 2.59
N MET A 220 -5.47 3.97 2.51
CA MET A 220 -4.96 3.19 3.64
C MET A 220 -3.59 2.61 3.29
N PHE A 221 -2.69 2.50 4.27
CA PHE A 221 -1.48 1.69 4.16
C PHE A 221 -1.60 0.45 5.05
N THR A 222 -1.08 -0.67 4.54
CA THR A 222 -0.88 -1.90 5.31
C THR A 222 0.56 -2.36 5.12
N THR A 223 1.26 -2.60 6.24
CA THR A 223 2.63 -3.12 6.22
C THR A 223 2.64 -4.55 6.74
N VAL A 224 2.88 -5.52 5.86
CA VAL A 224 2.97 -6.94 6.21
C VAL A 224 4.40 -7.40 6.08
N GLY A 225 5.06 -7.53 7.22
CA GLY A 225 6.47 -7.90 7.27
C GLY A 225 7.34 -6.87 6.55
N ASN A 226 7.88 -7.27 5.41
CA ASN A 226 8.77 -6.47 4.55
C ASN A 226 8.03 -5.64 3.48
N TYR A 227 6.74 -5.89 3.25
CA TYR A 227 5.96 -5.22 2.21
C TYR A 227 5.09 -4.09 2.74
N ASP A 228 5.00 -3.01 1.97
CA ASP A 228 4.09 -1.89 2.22
C ASP A 228 3.12 -1.74 1.04
N TYR A 229 1.82 -1.89 1.32
CA TYR A 229 0.75 -1.75 0.33
C TYR A 229 -0.01 -0.44 0.54
N VAL A 230 -0.25 0.28 -0.55
CA VAL A 230 -1.08 1.49 -0.58
C VAL A 230 -2.38 1.17 -1.30
N PHE A 231 -3.51 1.25 -0.59
CA PHE A 231 -4.83 1.04 -1.17
C PHE A 231 -5.57 2.37 -1.32
N ASP A 232 -5.85 2.74 -2.56
CA ASP A 232 -6.57 3.98 -2.92
C ASP A 232 -7.92 3.66 -3.56
N TRP A 233 -9.00 4.14 -2.95
CA TRP A 233 -10.32 4.22 -3.59
C TRP A 233 -10.55 5.64 -4.10
N GLU A 234 -10.52 5.81 -5.42
CA GLU A 234 -10.68 7.09 -6.10
C GLU A 234 -12.09 7.23 -6.70
N PHE A 235 -12.85 8.24 -6.27
CA PHE A 235 -14.19 8.57 -6.78
C PHE A 235 -14.13 9.81 -7.66
N LYS A 236 -14.72 9.72 -8.85
CA LYS A 236 -14.73 10.80 -9.84
C LYS A 236 -16.14 11.33 -10.09
N PRO A 237 -16.35 12.65 -10.32
CA PRO A 237 -17.69 13.20 -10.55
C PRO A 237 -18.35 12.67 -11.83
N SER A 238 -17.56 12.11 -12.75
CA SER A 238 -18.02 11.40 -13.96
C SER A 238 -18.79 10.11 -13.65
N GLY A 239 -18.69 9.58 -12.44
CA GLY A 239 -19.29 8.30 -12.04
C GLY A 239 -18.30 7.14 -11.96
N SER A 240 -17.03 7.34 -12.32
CA SER A 240 -16.00 6.31 -12.17
C SER A 240 -15.59 6.10 -10.72
N ILE A 241 -15.39 4.84 -10.35
CA ILE A 241 -14.67 4.41 -9.14
C ILE A 241 -13.40 3.69 -9.63
N LYS A 242 -12.23 4.12 -9.15
CA LYS A 242 -10.95 3.50 -9.48
C LYS A 242 -10.30 2.98 -8.21
N LEU A 243 -9.89 1.72 -8.23
CA LEU A 243 -9.00 1.16 -7.22
C LEU A 243 -7.56 1.33 -7.69
N GLY A 244 -6.70 1.89 -6.84
CA GLY A 244 -5.25 1.92 -7.00
C GLY A 244 -4.60 1.05 -5.95
N VAL A 245 -3.61 0.26 -6.36
CA VAL A 245 -2.72 -0.47 -5.45
C VAL A 245 -1.29 -0.04 -5.74
N GLY A 246 -0.60 0.49 -4.73
CA GLY A 246 0.83 0.76 -4.75
C GLY A 246 1.58 -0.28 -3.92
N LEU A 247 2.79 -0.63 -4.35
CA LEU A 247 3.67 -1.55 -3.63
C LEU A 247 5.02 -0.85 -3.40
N THR A 248 5.48 -0.89 -2.16
CA THR A 248 6.82 -0.44 -1.74
C THR A 248 7.32 -1.35 -0.60
N GLY A 249 8.37 -0.93 0.09
CA GLY A 249 8.97 -1.65 1.21
C GLY A 249 10.33 -2.24 0.83
N VAL A 250 10.62 -3.42 1.37
CA VAL A 250 11.91 -4.10 1.26
C VAL A 250 11.72 -5.45 0.60
N LEU A 251 12.65 -5.83 -0.28
CA LEU A 251 12.67 -7.18 -0.83
C LEU A 251 12.91 -8.20 0.28
N GLU A 252 12.14 -9.27 0.28
CA GLU A 252 12.53 -10.49 0.98
C GLU A 252 13.66 -11.14 0.17
N VAL A 253 14.79 -11.42 0.81
CA VAL A 253 16.00 -11.89 0.11
C VAL A 253 16.48 -13.22 0.65
N LYS A 254 17.16 -13.95 -0.22
CA LYS A 254 17.87 -15.19 0.05
C LYS A 254 19.37 -14.92 0.15
N ALA A 255 20.02 -15.42 1.22
CA ALA A 255 21.48 -15.33 1.29
C ALA A 255 22.13 -16.39 0.38
N VAL A 256 23.16 -15.97 -0.36
CA VAL A 256 23.89 -16.85 -1.27
C VAL A 256 25.40 -16.62 -1.19
N PRO A 257 26.23 -17.60 -1.59
CA PRO A 257 27.69 -17.41 -1.61
C PRO A 257 28.18 -16.49 -2.74
N TYR A 258 27.31 -16.09 -3.67
CA TYR A 258 27.69 -15.34 -4.87
C TYR A 258 27.80 -13.84 -4.62
N THR A 259 28.79 -13.20 -5.23
CA THR A 259 28.95 -11.74 -5.29
C THR A 259 28.79 -11.19 -6.70
N HIS A 260 28.91 -12.04 -7.72
CA HIS A 260 28.81 -11.65 -9.12
C HIS A 260 27.95 -12.66 -9.89
N THR A 261 27.24 -12.19 -10.91
CA THR A 261 26.30 -13.02 -11.68
C THR A 261 26.96 -14.14 -12.48
N ASP A 262 28.23 -13.99 -12.85
CA ASP A 262 29.00 -15.01 -13.57
C ASP A 262 29.35 -16.24 -12.71
N GLN A 263 29.28 -16.09 -11.38
CA GLN A 263 29.47 -17.18 -10.41
C GLN A 263 28.25 -18.11 -10.33
N ILE A 264 27.08 -17.66 -10.80
CA ILE A 264 25.84 -18.42 -10.77
C ILE A 264 25.82 -19.43 -11.92
N LYS A 265 25.85 -20.72 -11.57
CA LYS A 265 25.86 -21.85 -12.52
C LYS A 265 24.64 -22.76 -12.42
N GLU A 266 23.73 -22.42 -11.51
CA GLU A 266 22.54 -23.20 -11.20
C GLU A 266 21.30 -22.31 -11.14
N GLN A 267 20.13 -22.92 -10.99
CA GLN A 267 18.91 -22.17 -10.79
C GLN A 267 18.87 -21.63 -9.36
N VAL A 268 18.67 -20.32 -9.23
CA VAL A 268 18.67 -19.61 -7.94
C VAL A 268 17.34 -18.93 -7.63
N TYR A 269 16.32 -19.14 -8.48
CA TYR A 269 14.92 -18.73 -8.27
C TYR A 269 14.74 -17.22 -8.00
N GLY A 270 15.64 -16.40 -8.51
CA GLY A 270 15.65 -14.97 -8.24
C GLY A 270 16.74 -14.24 -9.00
N THR A 271 16.89 -12.96 -8.69
CA THR A 271 17.93 -12.09 -9.25
C THR A 271 18.96 -11.74 -8.19
N LEU A 272 20.25 -11.82 -8.51
CA LEU A 272 21.31 -11.26 -7.65
C LEU A 272 21.23 -9.73 -7.67
N VAL A 273 20.77 -9.13 -6.57
CA VAL A 273 20.53 -7.68 -6.45
C VAL A 273 21.67 -6.94 -5.73
N SER A 274 22.48 -7.69 -4.99
CA SER A 274 23.68 -7.21 -4.29
C SER A 274 24.60 -8.40 -3.98
N ASP A 275 25.81 -8.14 -3.50
CA ASP A 275 26.69 -9.16 -2.95
C ASP A 275 25.92 -10.05 -1.97
N ASN A 276 26.02 -11.36 -2.17
CA ASN A 276 25.41 -12.39 -1.32
C ASN A 276 23.88 -12.35 -1.22
N THR A 277 23.19 -11.60 -2.08
CA THR A 277 21.77 -11.25 -1.90
C THR A 277 20.95 -11.52 -3.16
N ILE A 278 20.08 -12.52 -3.09
CA ILE A 278 19.11 -12.80 -4.16
C ILE A 278 17.74 -12.28 -3.76
N GLY A 279 17.15 -11.41 -4.59
CA GLY A 279 15.73 -11.11 -4.53
C GLY A 279 14.96 -12.27 -5.17
N VAL A 280 14.28 -13.06 -4.34
CA VAL A 280 13.56 -14.26 -4.79
C VAL A 280 12.35 -13.84 -5.63
N HIS A 281 12.12 -14.53 -6.75
CA HIS A 281 10.96 -14.27 -7.60
C HIS A 281 9.68 -14.63 -6.83
N HIS A 282 8.70 -13.73 -6.90
CA HIS A 282 7.40 -13.89 -6.26
C HIS A 282 6.37 -13.04 -6.99
N ASP A 283 5.11 -13.35 -6.79
CA ASP A 283 3.98 -12.60 -7.34
C ASP A 283 3.21 -11.89 -6.24
N HIS A 284 2.44 -10.87 -6.62
CA HIS A 284 1.50 -10.17 -5.74
C HIS A 284 0.11 -10.22 -6.39
N PHE A 285 -0.74 -11.12 -5.91
CA PHE A 285 -2.13 -11.21 -6.36
C PHE A 285 -3.04 -10.51 -5.36
N ILE A 286 -3.88 -9.59 -5.84
CA ILE A 286 -4.83 -8.86 -5.01
C ILE A 286 -6.24 -9.16 -5.50
N THR A 287 -7.12 -9.53 -4.58
CA THR A 287 -8.54 -9.82 -4.88
C THR A 287 -9.45 -8.75 -4.27
N LEU A 288 -10.43 -8.32 -5.07
CA LEU A 288 -11.45 -7.34 -4.70
C LEU A 288 -12.80 -8.03 -4.53
N SER A 289 -13.60 -7.59 -3.56
CA SER A 289 -14.99 -8.04 -3.34
C SER A 289 -15.96 -6.88 -3.18
#